data_AF-A0A7C5MD34-F1
#
_entry.id   AF-A0A7C5MD34-F1
#
_cell.length_a   1.000
_cell.length_b   1.000
_cell.length_c   1.000
_cell.angle_alpha   90.00
_cell.angle_beta   90.00
_cell.angle_gamma   90.00
#
_symmetry.space_group_name_H-M   'P 1'
#
loop_
_entity.id
_entity.type
_entity.pdbx_description
1 polymer ?
#
loop_
_entity_poly.entity_id
_entity_poly.type
_entity_poly.pdbx_seq_one_letter_code
_entity_poly.pdbx_strand_id
1 'polypeptide(L)'
;MRATAIVFSGENKVEIETVNLRAPGKGEVFIETVFFCVSPGTELRCLRGKEKNAPAFPIVPGYSLTGTVVYAGKGVKTFKCGDTVFCTGTIHAGHLNIGWGGHISYAICREENIEKIPDGISMLEASTTALAAIAFHGVRLSRPQINEKVAVVGLGIIGRLSAAIYKLSGAEVVACDVSSERVAMAGRN
;
A
#
# COMPACT_ATOMS: atom_id res chain seq x y z
N MET A 1 -16.61 17.57 1.54
CA MET A 1 -17.06 16.34 0.84
C MET A 1 -17.05 15.21 1.86
N ARG A 2 -17.95 14.22 1.77
CA ARG A 2 -17.98 13.10 2.73
C ARG A 2 -17.16 11.93 2.20
N ALA A 3 -16.40 11.28 3.08
CA ALA A 3 -15.69 10.05 2.79
C ALA A 3 -15.90 9.07 3.94
N THR A 4 -16.07 7.80 3.64
CA THR A 4 -16.01 6.71 4.61
C THR A 4 -14.56 6.22 4.77
N ALA A 5 -14.12 6.03 6.00
CA ALA A 5 -12.77 5.55 6.36
C ALA A 5 -12.84 4.35 7.31
N ILE A 6 -11.86 3.45 7.21
CA ILE A 6 -11.58 2.49 8.28
C ILE A 6 -10.73 3.20 9.32
N VAL A 7 -11.14 3.11 10.58
CA VAL A 7 -10.51 3.80 11.70
C VAL A 7 -10.07 2.78 12.72
N PHE A 8 -8.81 2.86 13.15
CA PHE A 8 -8.40 2.21 14.39
C PHE A 8 -8.70 3.19 15.53
N SER A 9 -9.80 2.96 16.24
CA SER A 9 -10.30 3.86 17.30
C SER A 9 -9.63 3.63 18.66
N GLY A 10 -8.90 2.53 18.79
CA GLY A 10 -8.15 2.14 19.97
C GLY A 10 -7.42 0.81 19.75
N GLU A 11 -6.71 0.33 20.77
CA GLU A 11 -6.01 -0.94 20.69
C GLU A 11 -7.00 -2.08 20.41
N ASN A 12 -6.75 -2.81 19.30
CA ASN A 12 -7.59 -3.89 18.78
C ASN A 12 -9.04 -3.49 18.49
N LYS A 13 -9.31 -2.20 18.22
CA LYS A 13 -10.63 -1.69 17.84
C LYS A 13 -10.60 -1.14 16.42
N VAL A 14 -11.53 -1.61 15.58
CA VAL A 14 -11.70 -1.17 14.20
C VAL A 14 -13.14 -0.70 14.02
N GLU A 15 -13.29 0.50 13.47
CA GLU A 15 -14.58 1.13 13.21
C GLU A 15 -14.62 1.65 11.77
N ILE A 16 -15.82 1.86 11.26
CA ILE A 16 -16.05 2.54 9.98
C ILE A 16 -16.69 3.89 10.32
N GLU A 17 -16.04 4.96 9.91
CA GLU A 17 -16.50 6.32 10.20
C GLU A 17 -16.70 7.13 8.93
N THR A 18 -17.68 8.03 8.93
CA THR A 18 -17.82 9.04 7.89
C THR A 18 -17.13 10.32 8.31
N VAL A 19 -16.11 10.72 7.56
CA VAL A 19 -15.35 11.96 7.77
C VAL A 19 -15.68 13.03 6.73
N ASN A 20 -15.54 14.29 7.14
CA ASN A 20 -15.68 15.43 6.27
C ASN A 20 -14.31 15.89 5.76
N LEU A 21 -14.11 15.76 4.46
CA LEU A 21 -12.92 16.25 3.77
C LEU A 21 -13.11 17.71 3.33
N ARG A 22 -12.07 18.53 3.50
CA ARG A 22 -11.97 19.84 2.85
C ARG A 22 -11.91 19.70 1.32
N ALA A 23 -12.09 20.82 0.62
CA ALA A 23 -11.85 20.87 -0.83
C ALA A 23 -10.36 20.64 -1.15
N PRO A 24 -10.02 20.00 -2.28
CA PRO A 24 -8.63 19.83 -2.72
C PRO A 24 -8.03 21.19 -3.10
N GLY A 25 -6.83 21.45 -2.62
CA GLY A 25 -6.10 22.69 -2.78
C GLY A 25 -5.25 22.74 -4.06
N LYS A 26 -4.31 23.68 -4.09
CA LYS A 26 -3.33 23.80 -5.17
C LYS A 26 -2.37 22.61 -5.14
N GLY A 27 -2.12 21.98 -6.28
CA GLY A 27 -1.22 20.82 -6.41
C GLY A 27 -1.78 19.52 -5.80
N GLU A 28 -3.05 19.50 -5.43
CA GLU A 28 -3.69 18.33 -4.82
C GLU A 28 -4.66 17.68 -5.78
N VAL A 29 -4.71 16.35 -5.73
CA VAL A 29 -5.56 15.50 -6.55
C VAL A 29 -6.55 14.81 -5.63
N PHE A 30 -7.81 14.77 -6.06
CA PHE A 30 -8.88 14.05 -5.39
C PHE A 30 -9.12 12.73 -6.12
N ILE A 31 -9.04 11.64 -5.35
CA ILE A 31 -9.05 10.27 -5.86
C ILE A 31 -10.23 9.55 -5.23
N GLU A 32 -11.03 8.88 -6.05
CA GLU A 32 -11.98 7.86 -5.62
C GLU A 32 -11.24 6.53 -5.48
N THR A 33 -11.13 6.04 -4.25
CA THR A 33 -10.43 4.80 -3.95
C THR A 33 -11.25 3.59 -4.39
N VAL A 34 -10.64 2.68 -5.12
CA VAL A 34 -11.27 1.45 -5.61
C VAL A 34 -10.74 0.24 -4.84
N PHE A 35 -9.42 0.15 -4.63
CA PHE A 35 -8.80 -0.91 -3.83
C PHE A 35 -7.80 -0.32 -2.85
N PHE A 36 -7.61 -1.03 -1.74
CA PHE A 36 -6.46 -0.85 -0.86
C PHE A 36 -5.95 -2.22 -0.43
N CYS A 37 -4.65 -2.30 -0.16
CA CYS A 37 -4.03 -3.53 0.32
C CYS A 37 -3.75 -3.42 1.82
N VAL A 38 -4.13 -4.46 2.57
CA VAL A 38 -3.85 -4.56 4.00
C VAL A 38 -2.50 -5.22 4.20
N SER A 39 -1.62 -4.54 4.93
CA SER A 39 -0.33 -5.06 5.35
C SER A 39 -0.44 -5.86 6.65
N PRO A 40 -0.20 -7.19 6.64
CA PRO A 40 -0.24 -8.00 7.85
C PRO A 40 0.85 -7.64 8.87
N GLY A 41 1.93 -6.98 8.44
CA GLY A 41 3.01 -6.54 9.31
C GLY A 41 2.68 -5.24 10.03
N THR A 42 2.94 -4.12 9.36
CA THR A 42 2.86 -2.77 9.96
C THR A 42 1.47 -2.45 10.46
N GLU A 43 0.42 -2.68 9.67
CA GLU A 43 -0.93 -2.29 10.09
C GLU A 43 -1.47 -3.10 11.26
N LEU A 44 -1.16 -4.40 11.37
CA LEU A 44 -1.54 -5.17 12.55
C LEU A 44 -0.76 -4.73 13.80
N ARG A 45 0.48 -4.22 13.66
CA ARG A 45 1.18 -3.57 14.77
C ARG A 45 0.54 -2.25 15.14
N CYS A 46 0.11 -1.45 14.16
CA CYS A 46 -0.66 -0.21 14.41
C CYS A 46 -1.95 -0.53 15.18
N LEU A 47 -2.72 -1.53 14.73
CA LEU A 47 -3.95 -1.95 15.38
C LEU A 47 -3.73 -2.36 16.85
N ARG A 48 -2.59 -2.99 17.16
CA ARG A 48 -2.20 -3.38 18.51
C ARG A 48 -1.54 -2.27 19.33
N GLY A 49 -1.44 -1.04 18.80
CA GLY A 49 -0.73 0.06 19.47
C GLY A 49 0.77 -0.17 19.65
N LYS A 50 1.39 -1.04 18.83
CA LYS A 50 2.82 -1.43 18.92
C LYS A 50 3.70 -0.86 17.82
N GLU A 51 3.14 -0.06 16.91
CA GLU A 51 3.92 0.60 15.85
C GLU A 51 4.44 1.94 16.34
N LYS A 52 5.78 2.08 16.44
CA LYS A 52 6.43 3.23 17.08
C LYS A 52 6.19 4.54 16.34
N ASN A 53 6.05 4.47 15.02
CA ASN A 53 5.90 5.62 14.16
C ASN A 53 4.43 5.96 13.87
N ALA A 54 3.49 5.22 14.45
CA ALA A 54 2.07 5.51 14.29
C ALA A 54 1.64 6.67 15.23
N PRO A 55 0.75 7.57 14.77
CA PRO A 55 0.10 8.54 15.65
C PRO A 55 -0.75 7.86 16.72
N ALA A 56 -1.16 8.64 17.73
CA ALA A 56 -2.14 8.19 18.70
C ALA A 56 -3.51 7.93 18.04
N PHE A 57 -4.24 6.94 18.57
CA PHE A 57 -5.63 6.70 18.17
C PHE A 57 -6.51 7.95 18.42
N PRO A 58 -7.56 8.18 17.61
CA PRO A 58 -7.98 7.38 16.46
C PRO A 58 -7.15 7.68 15.20
N ILE A 59 -6.79 6.64 14.45
CA ILE A 59 -6.00 6.78 13.20
C ILE A 59 -6.71 6.17 11.99
N VAL A 60 -6.53 6.77 10.81
CA VAL A 60 -6.79 6.11 9.52
C VAL A 60 -5.54 5.34 9.07
N PRO A 61 -5.57 4.00 8.99
CA PRO A 61 -4.44 3.17 8.59
C PRO A 61 -4.38 3.00 7.05
N GLY A 62 -3.61 2.02 6.58
CA GLY A 62 -3.41 1.74 5.16
C GLY A 62 -2.35 2.63 4.53
N TYR A 63 -1.45 2.04 3.75
CA TYR A 63 -0.38 2.76 3.05
C TYR A 63 -0.28 2.38 1.55
N SER A 64 -1.35 1.81 1.01
CA SER A 64 -1.37 1.24 -0.34
C SER A 64 -2.79 1.31 -0.88
N LEU A 65 -3.09 2.33 -1.68
CA LEU A 65 -4.41 2.51 -2.31
C LEU A 65 -4.28 2.71 -3.81
N THR A 66 -5.28 2.25 -4.55
CA THR A 66 -5.47 2.55 -5.97
C THR A 66 -6.86 3.08 -6.22
N GLY A 67 -6.96 3.97 -7.20
CA GLY A 67 -8.21 4.66 -7.46
C GLY A 67 -8.21 5.43 -8.76
N THR A 68 -9.31 6.14 -8.98
CA THR A 68 -9.50 7.00 -10.15
C THR A 68 -9.45 8.46 -9.73
N VAL A 69 -8.71 9.28 -10.47
CA VAL A 69 -8.71 10.73 -10.26
C VAL A 69 -10.08 11.28 -10.62
N VAL A 70 -10.75 11.90 -9.66
CA VAL A 70 -12.07 12.55 -9.86
C VAL A 70 -11.95 14.07 -9.95
N TYR A 71 -10.89 14.66 -9.42
CA TYR A 71 -10.59 16.09 -9.58
C TYR A 71 -9.09 16.37 -9.45
N ALA A 72 -8.57 17.23 -10.33
CA ALA A 72 -7.21 17.74 -10.28
C ALA A 72 -7.23 19.21 -9.87
N GLY A 73 -6.61 19.53 -8.74
CA GLY A 73 -6.54 20.89 -8.20
C GLY A 73 -5.68 21.82 -9.06
N LYS A 74 -5.80 23.14 -8.79
CA LYS A 74 -5.05 24.16 -9.53
C LYS A 74 -3.56 23.86 -9.49
N GLY A 75 -2.91 23.85 -10.66
CA GLY A 75 -1.46 23.68 -10.77
C GLY A 75 -0.98 22.22 -10.79
N VAL A 76 -1.89 21.24 -10.70
CA VAL A 76 -1.59 19.85 -11.06
C VAL A 76 -1.32 19.78 -12.57
N LYS A 77 -0.27 19.07 -12.99
CA LYS A 77 0.20 19.01 -14.39
C LYS A 77 0.23 17.61 -15.01
N THR A 78 0.34 16.61 -14.17
CA THR A 78 0.65 15.20 -14.48
C THR A 78 -0.62 14.36 -14.53
N PHE A 79 -1.62 14.72 -13.72
CA PHE A 79 -2.86 13.96 -13.56
C PHE A 79 -4.08 14.74 -14.02
N LYS A 80 -5.04 14.02 -14.60
CA LYS A 80 -6.36 14.53 -15.00
C LYS A 80 -7.47 13.58 -14.56
N CYS A 81 -8.70 14.07 -14.55
CA CYS A 81 -9.88 13.25 -14.26
C CYS A 81 -9.93 12.01 -15.16
N GLY A 82 -10.22 10.85 -14.56
CA GLY A 82 -10.24 9.54 -15.23
C GLY A 82 -8.92 8.78 -15.24
N ASP A 83 -7.80 9.38 -14.84
CA ASP A 83 -6.54 8.64 -14.69
C ASP A 83 -6.65 7.61 -13.55
N THR A 84 -6.13 6.40 -13.78
CA THR A 84 -5.96 5.38 -12.74
C THR A 84 -4.61 5.56 -12.06
N VAL A 85 -4.63 5.59 -10.73
CA VAL A 85 -3.47 5.99 -9.93
C VAL A 85 -3.28 5.12 -8.70
N PHE A 86 -2.03 5.06 -8.26
CA PHE A 86 -1.61 4.54 -6.96
C PHE A 86 -1.21 5.72 -6.06
N CYS A 87 -1.60 5.68 -4.79
CA CYS A 87 -1.14 6.61 -3.75
C CYS A 87 -0.85 5.81 -2.47
N THR A 88 0.06 6.30 -1.63
CA THR A 88 0.30 5.67 -0.32
C THR A 88 -0.82 6.02 0.66
N GLY A 89 -1.44 7.20 0.57
CA GLY A 89 -2.52 7.58 1.48
C GLY A 89 -2.95 9.03 1.37
N THR A 90 -4.13 9.33 1.94
CA THR A 90 -4.65 10.69 1.97
C THR A 90 -3.83 11.60 2.89
N ILE A 91 -3.71 12.88 2.53
CA ILE A 91 -3.18 13.94 3.40
C ILE A 91 -4.25 14.61 4.26
N HIS A 92 -5.51 14.19 4.15
CA HIS A 92 -6.61 14.73 4.94
C HIS A 92 -7.68 13.68 5.22
N ALA A 93 -8.08 13.56 6.48
CA ALA A 93 -9.11 12.63 6.97
C ALA A 93 -10.07 13.30 7.97
N GLY A 94 -10.42 14.57 7.72
CA GLY A 94 -11.25 15.34 8.63
C GLY A 94 -10.55 15.59 9.97
N HIS A 95 -11.14 15.07 11.05
CA HIS A 95 -10.62 15.23 12.42
C HIS A 95 -9.74 14.06 12.89
N LEU A 96 -9.64 12.99 12.09
CA LEU A 96 -8.86 11.80 12.45
C LEU A 96 -7.37 12.01 12.19
N ASN A 97 -6.53 11.37 13.00
CA ASN A 97 -5.11 11.32 12.73
C ASN A 97 -4.83 10.45 11.49
N ILE A 98 -3.85 10.85 10.70
CA ILE A 98 -3.44 10.11 9.51
C ILE A 98 -2.23 9.27 9.90
N GLY A 99 -2.42 7.95 10.07
CA GLY A 99 -1.28 7.05 10.22
C GLY A 99 -0.51 6.97 8.92
N TRP A 100 -1.21 6.54 7.87
CA TRP A 100 -0.78 6.64 6.48
C TRP A 100 -1.95 7.07 5.58
N GLY A 101 -3.19 6.67 5.90
CA GLY A 101 -4.40 7.23 5.30
C GLY A 101 -4.89 6.52 4.02
N GLY A 102 -4.48 5.27 3.79
CA GLY A 102 -4.85 4.48 2.62
C GLY A 102 -6.23 3.86 2.69
N HIS A 103 -6.76 3.60 3.89
CA HIS A 103 -8.08 2.98 4.06
C HIS A 103 -9.19 4.01 4.14
N ILE A 104 -9.39 4.74 3.04
CA ILE A 104 -10.41 5.77 2.89
C ILE A 104 -11.02 5.75 1.48
N SER A 105 -12.33 5.93 1.38
CA SER A 105 -13.09 5.90 0.10
C SER A 105 -12.77 7.05 -0.85
N TYR A 106 -12.39 8.21 -0.33
CA TYR A 106 -11.86 9.30 -1.12
C TYR A 106 -10.59 9.86 -0.48
N ALA A 107 -9.54 9.97 -1.27
CA ALA A 107 -8.25 10.49 -0.84
C ALA A 107 -7.96 11.85 -1.47
N ILE A 108 -7.37 12.75 -0.68
CA ILE A 108 -6.69 13.92 -1.20
C ILE A 108 -5.20 13.58 -1.15
N CYS A 109 -4.52 13.54 -2.28
CA CYS A 109 -3.07 13.31 -2.34
C CYS A 109 -2.40 14.52 -3.00
N ARG A 110 -1.15 14.82 -2.65
CA ARG A 110 -0.35 15.77 -3.43
C ARG A 110 0.14 15.09 -4.69
N GLU A 111 0.19 15.84 -5.79
CA GLU A 111 0.63 15.33 -7.09
C GLU A 111 1.97 14.58 -7.02
N GLU A 112 2.93 15.06 -6.23
CA GLU A 112 4.24 14.41 -6.09
C GLU A 112 4.23 13.03 -5.39
N ASN A 113 3.12 12.66 -4.74
CA ASN A 113 2.99 11.40 -3.99
C ASN A 113 2.06 10.39 -4.68
N ILE A 114 1.76 10.62 -5.96
CA ILE A 114 0.86 9.80 -6.77
C ILE A 114 1.65 9.23 -7.91
N GLU A 115 1.40 7.97 -8.22
CA GLU A 115 1.98 7.27 -9.37
C GLU A 115 0.86 6.88 -10.34
N LYS A 116 1.11 7.05 -11.64
CA LYS A 116 0.16 6.56 -12.66
C LYS A 116 0.27 5.04 -12.77
N ILE A 117 -0.87 4.36 -12.83
CA ILE A 117 -0.87 2.92 -13.08
C ILE A 117 -0.59 2.71 -14.58
N PRO A 118 0.44 1.93 -14.96
CA PRO A 118 0.73 1.64 -16.35
C PRO A 118 -0.40 0.90 -17.07
N ASP A 119 -0.52 1.12 -18.38
CA ASP A 119 -1.48 0.40 -19.21
C ASP A 119 -1.27 -1.12 -19.11
N GLY A 120 -2.37 -1.87 -19.01
CA GLY A 120 -2.34 -3.32 -18.89
C GLY A 120 -2.16 -3.87 -17.47
N ILE A 121 -1.93 -3.01 -16.47
CA ILE A 121 -1.92 -3.41 -15.05
C ILE A 121 -3.26 -3.05 -14.41
N SER A 122 -3.91 -4.01 -13.76
CA SER A 122 -5.18 -3.74 -13.06
C SER A 122 -4.96 -2.93 -11.77
N MET A 123 -5.96 -2.15 -11.36
CA MET A 123 -5.92 -1.45 -10.07
C MET A 123 -5.77 -2.40 -8.88
N LEU A 124 -6.28 -3.63 -9.00
CA LEU A 124 -6.13 -4.66 -7.96
C LEU A 124 -4.66 -5.10 -7.82
N GLU A 125 -3.98 -5.39 -8.92
CA GLU A 125 -2.55 -5.76 -8.90
C GLU A 125 -1.71 -4.57 -8.41
N ALA A 126 -1.96 -3.37 -8.94
CA ALA A 126 -1.26 -2.16 -8.54
C ALA A 126 -1.47 -1.81 -7.06
N SER A 127 -2.57 -2.25 -6.43
CA SER A 127 -2.78 -2.04 -4.98
C SER A 127 -1.75 -2.76 -4.12
N THR A 128 -1.03 -3.74 -4.67
CA THR A 128 0.03 -4.48 -3.95
C THR A 128 1.41 -3.81 -4.04
N THR A 129 1.53 -2.71 -4.80
CA THR A 129 2.80 -2.04 -5.11
C THR A 129 3.60 -1.67 -3.86
N ALA A 130 2.96 -1.17 -2.79
CA ALA A 130 3.69 -0.83 -1.56
C ALA A 130 4.37 -2.05 -0.92
N LEU A 131 3.70 -3.21 -0.92
CA LEU A 131 4.27 -4.46 -0.39
C LEU A 131 5.38 -4.99 -1.30
N ALA A 132 5.19 -4.89 -2.62
CA ALA A 132 6.21 -5.24 -3.61
C ALA A 132 7.46 -4.36 -3.48
N ALA A 133 7.29 -3.06 -3.23
CA ALA A 133 8.40 -2.13 -3.00
C ALA A 133 9.21 -2.47 -1.74
N ILE A 134 8.55 -2.90 -0.66
CA ILE A 134 9.22 -3.38 0.57
C ILE A 134 10.05 -4.63 0.27
N ALA A 135 9.47 -5.62 -0.42
CA ALA A 135 10.18 -6.83 -0.82
C ALA A 135 11.37 -6.51 -1.74
N PHE A 136 11.14 -5.67 -2.76
CA PHE A 136 12.15 -5.23 -3.71
C PHE A 136 13.29 -4.48 -3.03
N HIS A 137 13.01 -3.62 -2.05
CA HIS A 137 14.04 -2.92 -1.30
C HIS A 137 14.99 -3.89 -0.59
N GLY A 138 14.46 -4.92 0.07
CA GLY A 138 15.26 -5.96 0.71
C GLY A 138 16.14 -6.73 -0.28
N VAL A 139 15.59 -7.12 -1.43
CA VAL A 139 16.34 -7.79 -2.50
C VAL A 139 17.43 -6.87 -3.07
N ARG A 140 17.13 -5.60 -3.30
CA ARG A 140 18.12 -4.66 -3.84
C ARG A 140 19.29 -4.44 -2.88
N LEU A 141 19.04 -4.43 -1.57
CA LEU A 141 20.09 -4.29 -0.56
C LEU A 141 21.02 -5.52 -0.48
N SER A 142 20.51 -6.73 -0.76
CA SER A 142 21.34 -7.94 -0.79
C SER A 142 22.20 -8.06 -2.04
N ARG A 143 21.89 -7.29 -3.10
CA ARG A 143 22.66 -7.22 -4.36
C ARG A 143 22.88 -8.61 -5.01
N PRO A 144 21.80 -9.37 -5.28
CA PRO A 144 21.92 -10.72 -5.81
C PRO A 144 22.65 -10.74 -7.15
N GLN A 145 23.46 -11.77 -7.36
CA GLN A 145 24.14 -12.04 -8.63
C GLN A 145 23.42 -13.14 -9.42
N ILE A 146 23.65 -13.16 -10.74
CA ILE A 146 23.16 -14.23 -11.61
C ILE A 146 23.72 -15.57 -11.13
N ASN A 147 22.87 -16.59 -11.06
CA ASN A 147 23.13 -17.94 -10.56
C ASN A 147 23.54 -18.02 -9.07
N GLU A 148 23.41 -16.93 -8.31
CA GLU A 148 23.61 -16.98 -6.85
C GLU A 148 22.49 -17.77 -6.18
N LYS A 149 22.84 -18.61 -5.20
CA LYS A 149 21.85 -19.37 -4.43
C LYS A 149 21.33 -18.53 -3.27
N VAL A 150 20.02 -18.30 -3.25
CA VAL A 150 19.35 -17.49 -2.23
C VAL A 150 18.34 -18.33 -1.47
N ALA A 151 18.43 -18.31 -0.14
CA ALA A 151 17.43 -18.89 0.73
C ALA A 151 16.40 -17.83 1.17
N VAL A 152 15.12 -18.06 0.89
CA VAL A 152 14.00 -17.23 1.38
C VAL A 152 13.30 -17.95 2.52
N VAL A 153 13.45 -17.42 3.73
CA VAL A 153 12.86 -17.98 4.95
C VAL A 153 11.56 -17.26 5.30
N GLY A 154 10.44 -17.99 5.21
CA GLY A 154 9.08 -17.48 5.34
C GLY A 154 8.45 -17.15 3.98
N LEU A 155 7.25 -17.66 3.74
CA LEU A 155 6.45 -17.52 2.51
C LEU A 155 5.12 -16.81 2.76
N GLY A 156 5.13 -15.83 3.68
CA GLY A 156 4.13 -14.77 3.70
C GLY A 156 4.21 -13.88 2.44
N ILE A 157 3.36 -12.86 2.34
CA ILE A 157 3.29 -12.00 1.13
C ILE A 157 4.66 -11.41 0.75
N ILE A 158 5.43 -10.90 1.73
CA ILE A 158 6.77 -10.34 1.49
C ILE A 158 7.74 -11.42 1.00
N GLY A 159 7.76 -12.60 1.65
CA GLY A 159 8.65 -13.68 1.26
C GLY A 159 8.38 -14.20 -0.15
N ARG A 160 7.11 -14.34 -0.53
CA ARG A 160 6.73 -14.75 -1.90
C ARG A 160 7.10 -13.71 -2.94
N LEU A 161 6.87 -12.43 -2.65
CA LEU A 161 7.31 -11.33 -3.51
C LEU A 161 8.84 -11.30 -3.65
N SER A 162 9.57 -11.44 -2.55
CA SER A 162 11.04 -11.50 -2.57
C SER A 162 11.55 -12.70 -3.37
N ALA A 163 10.96 -13.89 -3.20
CA ALA A 163 11.32 -15.08 -3.97
C ALA A 163 11.12 -14.87 -5.48
N ALA A 164 9.99 -14.27 -5.88
CA ALA A 164 9.75 -13.93 -7.28
C ALA A 164 10.78 -12.91 -7.82
N ILE A 165 11.08 -11.86 -7.06
CA ILE A 165 12.05 -10.83 -7.44
C ILE A 165 13.47 -11.40 -7.53
N TYR A 166 13.89 -12.28 -6.61
CA TYR A 166 15.18 -12.97 -6.71
C TYR A 166 15.27 -13.84 -7.96
N LYS A 167 14.22 -14.62 -8.28
CA LYS A 167 14.15 -15.42 -9.52
C LYS A 167 14.26 -14.53 -10.76
N LEU A 168 13.55 -13.40 -10.79
CA LEU A 168 13.64 -12.40 -11.86
C LEU A 168 15.00 -11.72 -11.94
N SER A 169 15.74 -11.66 -10.84
CA SER A 169 17.11 -11.12 -10.78
C SER A 169 18.17 -12.16 -11.23
N GLY A 170 17.75 -13.37 -11.62
CA GLY A 170 18.63 -14.44 -12.09
C GLY A 170 19.22 -15.33 -10.98
N ALA A 171 18.75 -15.21 -9.73
CA ALA A 171 19.19 -16.05 -8.63
C ALA A 171 18.48 -17.42 -8.63
N GLU A 172 19.16 -18.43 -8.08
CA GLU A 172 18.59 -19.74 -7.76
C GLU A 172 17.92 -19.68 -6.37
N VAL A 173 16.59 -19.74 -6.33
CA VAL A 173 15.83 -19.53 -5.09
C VAL A 173 15.45 -20.86 -4.45
N VAL A 174 15.84 -21.04 -3.19
CA VAL A 174 15.29 -22.06 -2.29
C VAL A 174 14.42 -21.34 -1.27
N ALA A 175 13.16 -21.74 -1.12
CA ALA A 175 12.27 -21.11 -0.16
C ALA A 175 11.67 -22.11 0.83
N CYS A 176 11.47 -21.69 2.06
CA CYS A 176 10.88 -22.51 3.11
C CYS A 176 9.87 -21.72 3.96
N ASP A 177 8.86 -22.41 4.48
CA ASP A 177 7.91 -21.89 5.46
C ASP A 177 7.46 -23.07 6.34
N VAL A 178 7.02 -22.79 7.56
CA VAL A 178 6.43 -23.79 8.47
C VAL A 178 5.06 -24.26 7.97
N SER A 179 4.38 -23.44 7.18
CA SER A 179 3.11 -23.76 6.53
C SER A 179 3.36 -24.54 5.24
N SER A 180 2.97 -25.81 5.23
CA SER A 180 3.01 -26.67 4.04
C SER A 180 2.15 -26.12 2.89
N GLU A 181 1.03 -25.47 3.20
CA GLU A 181 0.17 -24.80 2.22
C GLU A 181 0.91 -23.68 1.49
N ARG A 182 1.62 -22.81 2.21
CA ARG A 182 2.39 -21.72 1.59
C ARG A 182 3.54 -22.25 0.73
N VAL A 183 4.19 -23.32 1.16
CA VAL A 183 5.22 -24.02 0.37
C VAL A 183 4.60 -24.57 -0.93
N ALA A 184 3.45 -25.25 -0.84
CA ALA A 184 2.76 -25.79 -2.01
C ALA A 184 2.28 -24.72 -2.99
N MET A 185 1.92 -23.53 -2.51
CA MET A 185 1.57 -22.39 -3.35
C MET A 185 2.78 -21.74 -4.04
N ALA A 186 3.97 -21.79 -3.44
CA ALA A 186 5.17 -21.19 -4.01
C ALA A 186 5.72 -22.00 -5.20
N GLY A 187 5.52 -23.31 -5.22
CA GLY A 187 5.96 -24.20 -6.31
C GLY A 187 5.15 -24.14 -7.61
N ARG A 188 4.13 -23.28 -7.70
CA ARG A 188 3.21 -23.19 -8.86
C ARG A 188 3.64 -22.19 -9.95
N ASN A 189 4.87 -21.68 -9.89
CA ASN A 189 5.40 -20.61 -10.76
C ASN A 189 6.57 -21.06 -11.65
#